data_AF-A0A453DA80-F1
#
_entry.id   AF-A0A453DA80-F1
#
_cell.length_a   1.000
_cell.length_b   1.000
_cell.length_c   1.000
_cell.angle_alpha   90.00
_cell.angle_beta   90.00
_cell.angle_gamma   90.00
#
_symmetry.space_group_name_H-M   'P 1'
#
loop_
_entity.id
_entity.type
_entity.pdbx_description
1 polymer ?
#
loop_
_entity_poly.entity_id
_entity_poly.type
_entity_poly.pdbx_seq_one_letter_code
_entity_poly.pdbx_strand_id
1 'polypeptide(L)'
;SDTQIRQLFFGGIENRRNPGEFLPKSRALKVPNDVNTVTEGKKAPKYRTIEICSIVEGLKPEVFTASGWPSVSGDALRSLAGKLKTDLYTTEDAEDDEYVSDSEISVDDVEDATSYGTAYKAFGGGKEGKEACYAIAALCEICSIDSLISNFILPLQGNRISCKEGRIHCSLNINTETGRLSARAPNLQNQPALEKDRYKIRQAFVAAPGNSLIVADYGQLELRILAHLANCRSMLDAFKAGGDFHSRTAMNMYQHIREAVEEKRVLLEWDPQPGQEKPPVPLLKDAFGAERRKAKMLNFSIAYGKTAAGLARDWKVSKREADDTLDLWYSDRKEVKSWQREQKELAYEKSEVYTLLGRSRRFPNIASVSSKQWKHIERAAINAPVQGSAADVAMCAMIEIERNTRLKELGWTLLLQGAR
;
A
#
# COMPACT_ATOMS: atom_id res chain seq x y z
N SER A 1 3.94 13.44 15.76
CA SER A 1 2.52 13.04 15.53
C SER A 1 1.91 13.86 14.40
N ASP A 2 0.87 13.36 13.73
CA ASP A 2 0.20 14.05 12.62
C ASP A 2 -0.29 15.46 12.99
N THR A 3 -0.80 15.64 14.21
CA THR A 3 -1.26 16.95 14.69
C THR A 3 -0.12 17.96 14.75
N GLN A 4 1.07 17.54 15.22
CA GLN A 4 2.25 18.39 15.28
C GLN A 4 2.74 18.75 13.88
N ILE A 5 2.88 17.76 12.99
CA ILE A 5 3.35 17.97 11.61
C ILE A 5 2.38 18.89 10.86
N ARG A 6 1.07 18.69 11.03
CA ARG A 6 0.05 19.53 10.41
C ARG A 6 0.12 20.97 10.93
N GLN A 7 0.29 21.14 12.23
CA GLN A 7 0.45 22.46 12.84
C GLN A 7 1.69 23.19 12.33
N LEU A 8 2.80 22.45 12.18
CA LEU A 8 4.09 22.98 11.75
C LEU A 8 4.06 23.51 10.31
N PHE A 9 3.39 22.79 9.39
CA PHE A 9 3.41 23.13 7.96
C PHE A 9 2.19 23.91 7.46
N PHE A 10 1.06 23.83 8.16
CA PHE A 10 -0.22 24.32 7.65
C PHE A 10 -0.98 25.17 8.66
N GLY A 11 -0.30 25.79 9.63
CA GLY A 11 -0.91 26.78 10.52
C GLY A 11 -1.49 27.94 9.73
N GLY A 12 -2.72 28.33 10.02
CA GLY A 12 -3.46 29.36 9.29
C GLY A 12 -4.23 28.87 8.06
N ILE A 13 -4.15 27.58 7.69
CA ILE A 13 -4.92 27.04 6.56
C ILE A 13 -6.39 26.80 6.94
N GLU A 14 -7.29 27.19 6.04
CA GLU A 14 -8.73 26.96 6.16
C GLU A 14 -9.10 25.49 5.96
N ASN A 15 -10.08 25.03 6.73
CA ASN A 15 -10.68 23.72 6.55
C ASN A 15 -11.50 23.69 5.26
N ARG A 16 -11.16 22.76 4.36
CA ARG A 16 -11.83 22.64 3.06
C ARG A 16 -13.30 22.22 3.15
N ARG A 17 -13.70 21.56 4.24
CA ARG A 17 -15.07 21.08 4.46
C ARG A 17 -15.92 22.09 5.23
N ASN A 18 -15.30 22.87 6.11
CA ASN A 18 -15.96 23.85 6.96
C ASN A 18 -15.36 25.24 6.71
N PRO A 19 -15.86 25.98 5.70
CA PRO A 19 -15.39 27.34 5.44
C PRO A 19 -15.52 28.23 6.68
N GLY A 20 -14.53 29.06 6.94
CA GLY A 20 -14.40 29.90 8.14
C GLY A 20 -13.71 29.24 9.34
N GLU A 21 -13.46 27.92 9.30
CA GLU A 21 -12.68 27.22 10.32
C GLU A 21 -11.20 27.15 9.91
N PHE A 22 -10.30 27.77 10.68
CA PHE A 22 -8.87 27.83 10.37
C PHE A 22 -8.03 27.03 11.36
N LEU A 23 -6.97 26.40 10.86
CA LEU A 23 -5.91 25.90 11.74
C LEU A 23 -5.29 27.12 12.44
N PRO A 24 -5.15 27.16 13.77
CA PRO A 24 -4.54 28.30 14.44
C PRO A 24 -3.09 28.47 13.98
N LYS A 25 -2.54 29.69 14.05
CA LYS A 25 -1.13 29.95 13.67
C LYS A 25 -0.13 29.32 14.65
N SER A 26 -0.50 29.22 15.92
CA SER A 26 0.24 28.47 16.94
C SER A 26 -0.70 27.56 17.73
N ARG A 27 -0.15 26.48 18.31
CA ARG A 27 -0.91 25.58 19.17
C ARG A 27 -0.04 25.02 20.28
N ALA A 28 -0.52 25.16 21.52
CA ALA A 28 0.04 24.48 22.67
C ALA A 28 -0.34 22.99 22.68
N LEU A 29 0.66 22.11 22.83
CA LEU A 29 0.51 20.66 22.83
C LEU A 29 1.26 20.06 24.02
N LYS A 30 0.62 19.10 24.71
CA LYS A 30 1.28 18.31 25.75
C LYS A 30 2.07 17.18 25.10
N VAL A 31 3.35 17.08 25.44
CA VAL A 31 4.27 16.05 24.95
C VAL A 31 4.99 15.36 26.11
N PRO A 32 5.46 14.11 25.95
CA PRO A 32 6.34 13.46 26.91
C PRO A 32 7.55 14.34 27.29
N ASN A 33 7.95 14.27 28.55
CA ASN A 33 9.10 15.02 29.05
C ASN A 33 10.37 14.16 29.03
N ASP A 34 10.95 14.00 27.84
CA ASP A 34 12.07 13.07 27.61
C ASP A 34 13.43 13.66 27.98
N VAL A 35 13.49 14.96 28.28
CA VAL A 35 14.72 15.73 28.51
C VAL A 35 15.02 15.88 30.01
N ASN A 36 14.19 15.33 30.90
CA ASN A 36 14.31 15.54 32.35
C ASN A 36 14.57 17.02 32.71
N THR A 37 13.90 17.97 32.04
CA THR A 37 14.02 19.39 32.42
C THR A 37 13.40 19.58 33.80
N VAL A 38 14.24 19.58 34.83
CA VAL A 38 13.89 19.75 36.24
C VAL A 38 13.90 21.24 36.54
N THR A 39 12.84 21.74 37.17
CA THR A 39 12.95 22.95 37.99
C THR A 39 13.60 22.56 39.31
N GLU A 40 14.70 23.24 39.67
CA GLU A 40 15.52 22.93 40.84
C GLU A 40 14.63 22.63 42.07
N GLY A 41 14.75 21.40 42.62
CA GLY A 41 14.00 20.96 43.80
C GLY A 41 12.66 20.23 43.57
N LYS A 42 12.21 19.93 42.34
CA LYS A 42 10.95 19.18 42.08
C LYS A 42 11.12 17.96 41.17
N LYS A 43 10.30 16.92 41.38
CA LYS A 43 10.23 15.75 40.46
C LYS A 43 9.80 16.22 39.07
N ALA A 44 10.52 15.76 38.04
CA ALA A 44 10.23 16.10 36.65
C ALA A 44 8.79 15.68 36.28
N PRO A 45 7.96 16.58 35.72
CA PRO A 45 6.61 16.22 35.31
C PRO A 45 6.67 15.24 34.14
N LYS A 46 5.75 14.26 34.10
CA LYS A 46 5.66 13.25 33.03
C LYS A 46 5.44 13.86 31.63
N TYR A 47 4.82 15.05 31.59
CA TYR A 47 4.53 15.78 30.37
C TYR A 47 4.99 17.22 30.50
N ARG A 48 5.38 17.81 29.38
CA ARG A 48 5.60 19.25 29.22
C ARG A 48 4.69 19.80 28.13
N THR A 49 4.39 21.09 28.20
CA THR A 49 3.68 21.79 27.13
C THR A 49 4.71 22.43 26.22
N ILE A 50 4.57 22.19 24.91
CA ILE A 50 5.31 22.90 23.87
C ILE A 50 4.32 23.72 23.04
N GLU A 51 4.76 24.86 22.53
CA GLU A 51 4.00 25.62 21.54
C GLU A 51 4.61 25.36 20.16
N ILE A 52 3.78 24.97 19.20
CA ILE A 52 4.20 24.77 17.81
C ILE A 52 3.59 25.88 16.96
N CYS A 53 4.45 26.66 16.32
CA CYS A 53 4.09 27.67 15.34
C CYS A 53 4.27 27.14 13.91
N SER A 54 3.50 27.67 12.96
CA SER A 54 3.77 27.41 11.53
C SER A 54 5.14 27.97 11.15
N ILE A 55 5.97 27.18 10.48
CA ILE A 55 7.33 27.59 10.07
C ILE A 55 7.41 28.12 8.64
N VAL A 56 6.29 28.06 7.92
CA VAL A 56 6.21 28.48 6.52
C VAL A 56 4.85 29.11 6.26
N GLU A 57 4.86 30.21 5.51
CA GLU A 57 3.66 30.84 4.98
C GLU A 57 3.50 30.46 3.50
N GLY A 58 2.26 30.22 3.06
CA GLY A 58 1.99 29.95 1.64
C GLY A 58 2.26 28.53 1.15
N LEU A 59 2.68 27.60 2.02
CA LEU A 59 2.74 26.17 1.67
C LEU A 59 1.33 25.63 1.42
N LYS A 60 1.01 25.32 0.16
CA LYS A 60 -0.33 24.88 -0.23
C LYS A 60 -0.46 23.35 -0.09
N PRO A 61 -1.43 22.85 0.70
CA PRO A 61 -1.68 21.43 0.79
C PRO A 61 -2.33 20.91 -0.49
N GLU A 62 -1.74 19.85 -1.07
CA GLU A 62 -2.31 19.17 -2.24
C GLU A 62 -3.36 18.13 -1.85
N VAL A 63 -3.18 17.50 -0.68
CA VAL A 63 -4.01 16.40 -0.20
C VAL A 63 -4.68 16.80 1.10
N PHE A 64 -5.97 16.50 1.22
CA PHE A 64 -6.77 16.77 2.41
C PHE A 64 -7.35 15.47 2.97
N THR A 65 -7.45 15.40 4.29
CA THR A 65 -8.13 14.35 5.04
C THR A 65 -9.65 14.40 4.81
N ALA A 66 -10.37 13.33 5.17
CA ALA A 66 -11.83 13.28 5.06
C ALA A 66 -12.56 14.33 5.94
N SER A 67 -11.89 14.84 6.98
CA SER A 67 -12.39 15.94 7.83
C SER A 67 -12.09 17.34 7.27
N GLY A 68 -11.45 17.43 6.09
CA GLY A 68 -11.18 18.70 5.41
C GLY A 68 -9.88 19.38 5.80
N TRP A 69 -9.10 18.78 6.72
CA TRP A 69 -7.78 19.29 7.12
C TRP A 69 -6.67 18.82 6.19
N PRO A 70 -5.56 19.58 6.03
CA PRO A 70 -4.38 19.16 5.29
C PRO A 70 -3.88 17.78 5.71
N SER A 71 -3.58 16.92 4.73
CA SER A 71 -3.00 15.60 4.99
C SER A 71 -1.50 15.73 5.24
N VAL A 72 -0.99 14.94 6.19
CA VAL A 72 0.43 14.80 6.50
C VAL A 72 0.88 13.33 6.38
N SER A 73 0.09 12.54 5.64
CA SER A 73 0.46 11.18 5.25
C SER A 73 1.80 11.14 4.52
N GLY A 74 2.49 9.99 4.52
CA GLY A 74 3.75 9.84 3.79
C GLY A 74 3.70 10.30 2.33
N ASP A 75 2.60 10.05 1.60
CA ASP A 75 2.43 10.53 0.22
C ASP A 75 2.33 12.06 0.12
N ALA A 76 1.68 12.70 1.08
CA ALA A 76 1.59 14.15 1.16
C ALA A 76 2.97 14.75 1.43
N LEU A 77 3.71 14.23 2.41
CA LEU A 77 5.07 14.66 2.73
C LEU A 77 6.03 14.44 1.56
N ARG A 78 5.94 13.30 0.86
CA ARG A 78 6.71 13.05 -0.37
C ARG A 78 6.41 14.06 -1.48
N SER A 79 5.16 14.50 -1.62
CA SER A 79 4.82 15.55 -2.60
C SER A 79 5.44 16.90 -2.24
N LEU A 80 5.54 17.22 -0.94
CA LEU A 80 6.21 18.43 -0.46
C LEU A 80 7.72 18.36 -0.69
N ALA A 81 8.36 17.22 -0.43
CA ALA A 81 9.80 17.04 -0.56
C ALA A 81 10.27 16.88 -2.02
N GLY A 82 9.50 16.17 -2.85
CA GLY A 82 9.92 15.79 -4.19
C GLY A 82 10.58 14.40 -4.25
N LYS A 83 11.20 14.08 -5.39
CA LYS A 83 11.91 12.83 -5.62
C LYS A 83 13.40 13.02 -5.29
N LEU A 84 13.70 13.06 -4.00
CA LEU A 84 15.08 13.16 -3.53
C LEU A 84 15.68 11.77 -3.39
N LYS A 85 16.92 11.61 -3.86
CA LYS A 85 17.77 10.51 -3.41
C LYS A 85 18.23 10.87 -2.00
N THR A 86 17.54 10.35 -1.01
CA THR A 86 18.12 10.32 0.34
C THR A 86 19.13 9.20 0.35
N ASP A 87 20.38 9.51 -0.02
CA ASP A 87 21.56 8.61 0.06
C ASP A 87 21.93 8.27 1.51
N LEU A 88 21.00 8.40 2.45
CA LEU A 88 21.32 8.19 3.85
C LEU A 88 21.64 6.74 4.15
N TYR A 89 21.04 5.74 3.47
CA TYR A 89 21.50 4.34 3.52
C TYR A 89 20.92 3.56 2.32
N THR A 90 21.66 3.48 1.21
CA THR A 90 21.48 2.38 0.25
C THR A 90 21.76 1.08 1.00
N THR A 91 20.82 0.15 0.92
CA THR A 91 21.02 -1.20 1.45
C THR A 91 22.09 -1.84 0.58
N GLU A 92 23.24 -2.15 1.18
CA GLU A 92 24.28 -3.02 0.62
C GLU A 92 23.63 -4.35 0.22
N ASP A 93 23.17 -4.44 -1.02
CA ASP A 93 22.95 -5.67 -1.77
C ASP A 93 23.29 -5.43 -3.27
N ALA A 94 24.15 -4.44 -3.54
CA ALA A 94 24.84 -4.29 -4.82
C ALA A 94 26.34 -4.26 -4.50
N GLU A 95 27.02 -5.36 -4.82
CA GLU A 95 28.46 -5.35 -5.05
C GLU A 95 28.72 -4.29 -6.15
N ASP A 96 29.29 -3.16 -5.76
CA ASP A 96 30.33 -2.44 -6.51
C ASP A 96 30.82 -1.24 -5.67
N ASP A 97 32.14 -1.15 -5.58
CA ASP A 97 32.93 -0.15 -4.85
C ASP A 97 32.60 1.29 -5.27
N GLU A 98 32.36 2.17 -4.29
CA GLU A 98 33.04 3.49 -4.21
C GLU A 98 32.79 4.14 -2.85
N TYR A 99 33.87 4.34 -2.10
CA TYR A 99 33.89 5.17 -0.90
C TYR A 99 33.63 6.63 -1.27
N VAL A 100 32.59 7.25 -0.70
CA VAL A 100 32.45 8.71 -0.69
C VAL A 100 32.49 9.21 0.75
N SER A 101 33.53 9.98 1.02
CA SER A 101 33.83 10.74 2.24
C SER A 101 32.72 11.74 2.57
N ASP A 102 32.56 12.00 3.88
CA ASP A 102 31.89 13.20 4.43
C ASP A 102 32.20 14.42 3.54
N SER A 103 31.18 14.98 2.92
CA SER A 103 31.29 16.27 2.22
C SER A 103 30.10 17.15 2.56
N GLU A 104 30.41 18.24 3.24
CA GLU A 104 29.59 19.44 3.33
C GLU A 104 28.97 19.76 1.96
N ILE A 105 27.70 20.16 1.96
CA ILE A 105 26.94 20.51 0.75
C ILE A 105 27.70 21.60 -0.02
N SER A 106 28.37 21.21 -1.11
CA SER A 106 29.04 22.12 -2.03
C SER A 106 28.03 22.98 -2.79
N VAL A 107 28.43 24.22 -3.09
CA VAL A 107 27.53 25.31 -3.50
C VAL A 107 27.14 25.29 -4.99
N ASP A 108 27.60 24.32 -5.79
CA ASP A 108 27.46 24.35 -7.26
C ASP A 108 26.65 23.21 -7.90
N ASP A 109 25.46 22.91 -7.35
CA ASP A 109 24.43 22.14 -8.08
C ASP A 109 23.24 23.02 -8.42
N VAL A 110 23.38 23.92 -9.39
CA VAL A 110 22.26 24.74 -9.91
C VAL A 110 21.36 23.95 -10.88
N GLU A 111 21.66 22.68 -11.16
CA GLU A 111 20.85 21.84 -12.04
C GLU A 111 20.26 20.64 -11.28
N ASP A 112 19.10 20.84 -10.63
CA ASP A 112 17.90 20.03 -10.90
C ASP A 112 16.70 20.46 -10.02
N ALA A 113 16.21 21.68 -10.23
CA ALA A 113 14.99 22.18 -9.57
C ALA A 113 13.74 21.30 -9.85
N THR A 114 13.81 20.36 -10.81
CA THR A 114 12.71 19.47 -11.16
C THR A 114 12.55 18.29 -10.20
N SER A 115 13.58 17.97 -9.42
CA SER A 115 13.55 16.88 -8.43
C SER A 115 12.84 17.28 -7.13
N TYR A 116 12.81 18.57 -6.80
CA TYR A 116 12.26 19.09 -5.54
C TYR A 116 10.74 19.32 -5.60
N GLY A 117 10.09 19.13 -4.45
CA GLY A 117 8.64 19.27 -4.30
C GLY A 117 8.19 20.71 -4.05
N THR A 118 6.92 20.85 -3.64
CA THR A 118 6.31 22.18 -3.41
C THR A 118 6.94 22.95 -2.25
N ALA A 119 7.65 22.29 -1.34
CA ALA A 119 8.36 22.95 -0.26
C ALA A 119 9.50 23.85 -0.79
N TYR A 120 10.15 23.50 -1.90
CA TYR A 120 11.28 24.27 -2.42
C TYR A 120 10.95 25.76 -2.59
N LYS A 121 9.85 26.05 -3.29
CA LYS A 121 9.39 27.43 -3.51
C LYS A 121 8.83 28.08 -2.25
N ALA A 122 8.14 27.30 -1.41
CA ALA A 122 7.52 27.82 -0.19
C ALA A 122 8.55 28.29 0.85
N PHE A 123 9.74 27.68 0.86
CA PHE A 123 10.86 28.05 1.73
C PHE A 123 11.89 28.98 1.06
N GLY A 124 11.49 29.70 0.01
CA GLY A 124 12.32 30.73 -0.62
C GLY A 124 13.20 30.27 -1.79
N GLY A 125 13.19 28.98 -2.13
CA GLY A 125 14.07 28.41 -3.16
C GLY A 125 15.54 28.40 -2.73
N GLY A 126 16.46 28.33 -3.69
CA GLY A 126 17.90 28.40 -3.39
C GLY A 126 18.36 27.29 -2.46
N LYS A 127 19.17 27.65 -1.46
CA LYS A 127 19.70 26.70 -0.47
C LYS A 127 18.62 26.29 0.53
N GLU A 128 17.86 27.25 1.04
CA GLU A 128 16.83 27.07 2.06
C GLU A 128 15.69 26.17 1.56
N GLY A 129 15.28 26.36 0.30
CA GLY A 129 14.30 25.50 -0.36
C GLY A 129 14.78 24.06 -0.52
N LYS A 130 16.05 23.84 -0.85
CA LYS A 130 16.65 22.48 -0.93
C LYS A 130 16.69 21.84 0.44
N GLU A 131 17.22 22.53 1.44
CA GLU A 131 17.32 22.06 2.83
C GLU A 131 15.94 21.70 3.38
N ALA A 132 14.92 22.52 3.12
CA ALA A 132 13.55 22.22 3.52
C ALA A 132 13.01 20.93 2.89
N CYS A 133 13.27 20.71 1.60
CA CYS A 133 12.85 19.49 0.92
C CYS A 133 13.57 18.25 1.49
N TYR A 134 14.88 18.34 1.74
CA TYR A 134 15.64 17.26 2.38
C TYR A 134 15.15 16.98 3.81
N ALA A 135 14.87 18.01 4.61
CA ALA A 135 14.34 17.85 5.95
C ALA A 135 12.95 17.17 5.95
N ILE A 136 12.07 17.52 5.00
CA ILE A 136 10.76 16.88 4.87
C ILE A 136 10.90 15.42 4.39
N ALA A 137 11.84 15.13 3.49
CA ALA A 137 12.15 13.76 3.08
C ALA A 137 12.61 12.92 4.28
N ALA A 138 13.54 13.44 5.09
CA ALA A 138 14.00 12.79 6.31
C ALA A 138 12.86 12.56 7.32
N LEU A 139 11.95 13.53 7.48
CA LEU A 139 10.75 13.36 8.30
C LEU A 139 9.84 12.22 7.78
N CYS A 140 9.69 12.10 6.46
CA CYS A 140 8.93 11.01 5.86
C CYS A 140 9.56 9.64 6.15
N GLU A 141 10.90 9.56 6.08
CA GLU A 141 11.66 8.36 6.42
C GLU A 141 11.50 7.97 7.89
N ILE A 142 11.60 8.92 8.82
CA ILE A 142 11.36 8.67 10.24
C ILE A 142 9.95 8.11 10.46
N CYS A 143 8.93 8.68 9.83
CA CYS A 143 7.56 8.16 9.94
C CYS A 143 7.43 6.72 9.43
N SER A 144 8.17 6.36 8.38
CA SER A 144 8.22 5.00 7.83
C SER A 144 8.90 4.03 8.80
N ILE A 145 10.04 4.45 9.37
CA ILE A 145 10.78 3.70 10.39
C ILE A 145 9.92 3.46 11.64
N ASP A 146 9.30 4.50 12.18
CA ASP A 146 8.43 4.41 13.35
C ASP A 146 7.28 3.45 13.11
N SER A 147 6.71 3.45 11.89
CA SER A 147 5.68 2.49 11.50
C SER A 147 6.21 1.06 11.53
N LEU A 148 7.42 0.80 11.02
CA LEU A 148 8.00 -0.54 11.05
C LEU A 148 8.30 -1.00 12.49
N ILE A 149 8.89 -0.12 13.30
CA ILE A 149 9.22 -0.42 14.70
C ILE A 149 7.95 -0.72 15.50
N SER A 150 6.97 0.17 15.43
CA SER A 150 5.75 0.09 16.24
C SER A 150 4.81 -1.04 15.81
N ASN A 151 4.69 -1.33 14.51
CA ASN A 151 3.76 -2.35 14.01
C ASN A 151 4.34 -3.75 13.97
N PHE A 152 5.68 -3.89 13.87
CA PHE A 152 6.30 -5.20 13.66
C PHE A 152 7.34 -5.53 14.73
N ILE A 153 8.32 -4.68 14.98
CA ILE A 153 9.45 -5.03 15.87
C ILE A 153 8.99 -5.09 17.33
N LEU A 154 8.41 -4.00 17.86
CA LEU A 154 7.99 -3.95 19.26
C LEU A 154 6.92 -5.00 19.59
N PRO A 155 5.90 -5.26 18.73
CA PRO A 155 4.92 -6.31 18.99
C PRO A 155 5.54 -7.71 19.04
N LEU A 156 6.59 -8.00 18.28
CA LEU A 156 7.27 -9.29 18.25
C LEU A 156 8.22 -9.50 19.46
N GLN A 157 8.58 -8.44 20.19
CA GLN A 157 9.47 -8.49 21.35
C GLN A 157 8.74 -8.68 22.69
N GLY A 158 7.40 -8.68 22.71
CA GLY A 158 6.64 -8.74 23.96
C GLY A 158 6.74 -10.09 24.67
N ASN A 159 7.15 -10.10 25.95
CA ASN A 159 7.18 -11.33 26.77
C ASN A 159 5.82 -12.06 26.92
N ARG A 160 4.71 -11.44 26.50
CA ARG A 160 3.35 -11.99 26.60
C ARG A 160 2.92 -12.81 25.37
N ILE A 161 3.69 -12.80 24.30
CA ILE A 161 3.34 -13.48 23.03
C ILE A 161 4.16 -14.76 22.78
N SER A 162 5.22 -15.00 23.55
CA SER A 162 6.02 -16.23 23.49
C SER A 162 5.46 -17.31 24.41
N CYS A 163 5.22 -18.51 23.90
CA CYS A 163 4.95 -19.69 24.73
C CYS A 163 6.22 -20.17 25.46
N LYS A 164 6.08 -21.18 26.33
CA LYS A 164 7.22 -21.80 27.04
C LYS A 164 8.28 -22.36 26.07
N GLU A 165 7.87 -22.74 24.86
CA GLU A 165 8.79 -23.24 23.82
C GLU A 165 9.44 -22.11 22.99
N GLY A 166 9.23 -20.84 23.33
CA GLY A 166 9.82 -19.70 22.61
C GLY A 166 9.20 -19.39 21.26
N ARG A 167 8.00 -19.92 20.95
CA ARG A 167 7.26 -19.63 19.71
C ARG A 167 6.24 -18.51 19.91
N ILE A 168 5.95 -17.77 18.84
CA ILE A 168 4.95 -16.71 18.83
C ILE A 168 3.60 -17.28 18.39
N HIS A 169 2.56 -17.04 19.20
CA HIS A 169 1.18 -17.45 18.89
C HIS A 169 0.31 -16.22 18.66
N CYS A 170 -0.24 -16.08 17.45
CA CYS A 170 -1.25 -15.04 17.17
C CYS A 170 -2.67 -15.57 17.42
N SER A 171 -3.61 -14.64 17.58
CA SER A 171 -5.05 -14.93 17.63
C SER A 171 -5.70 -14.62 16.29
N LEU A 172 -6.31 -15.62 15.67
CA LEU A 172 -7.11 -15.47 14.45
C LEU A 172 -8.56 -15.09 14.81
N ASN A 173 -9.15 -14.14 14.08
CA ASN A 173 -10.55 -13.73 14.24
C ASN A 173 -11.29 -13.82 12.90
N ILE A 174 -12.58 -14.12 12.97
CA ILE A 174 -13.49 -14.23 11.82
C ILE A 174 -14.52 -13.10 11.91
N ASN A 175 -14.03 -11.86 11.91
CA ASN A 175 -14.85 -10.66 12.15
C ASN A 175 -14.87 -9.67 10.97
N THR A 176 -14.19 -9.98 9.88
CA THR A 176 -14.17 -9.09 8.71
C THR A 176 -15.46 -9.26 7.92
N GLU A 177 -15.98 -8.17 7.36
CA GLU A 177 -17.24 -8.17 6.59
C GLU A 177 -17.18 -9.02 5.32
N THR A 178 -15.98 -9.29 4.80
CA THR A 178 -15.76 -10.13 3.62
C THR A 178 -15.46 -11.58 3.98
N GLY A 179 -15.29 -11.90 5.27
CA GLY A 179 -14.96 -13.24 5.77
C GLY A 179 -13.49 -13.63 5.67
N ARG A 180 -12.60 -12.68 5.39
CA ARG A 180 -11.16 -12.86 5.60
C ARG A 180 -10.85 -13.08 7.09
N LEU A 181 -9.87 -13.93 7.35
CA LEU A 181 -9.27 -14.03 8.68
C LEU A 181 -8.55 -12.71 9.01
N SER A 182 -8.60 -12.30 10.28
CA SER A 182 -7.77 -11.22 10.83
C SER A 182 -6.87 -11.76 11.94
N ALA A 183 -5.62 -11.31 12.04
CA ALA A 183 -4.70 -11.72 13.10
C ALA A 183 -4.42 -10.58 14.08
N ARG A 184 -4.35 -10.91 15.38
CA ARG A 184 -3.96 -9.97 16.44
C ARG A 184 -3.10 -10.64 17.50
N ALA A 185 -2.42 -9.80 18.28
CA ALA A 185 -1.57 -10.19 19.41
C ALA A 185 -0.51 -11.28 19.07
N PRO A 186 0.40 -11.06 18.09
CA PRO A 186 0.54 -9.89 17.19
C PRO A 186 -0.14 -10.12 15.82
N ASN A 187 -0.22 -9.07 14.99
CA ASN A 187 -0.74 -9.22 13.62
C ASN A 187 0.33 -9.85 12.71
N LEU A 188 0.31 -11.17 12.59
CA LEU A 188 1.25 -11.93 11.74
C LEU A 188 0.80 -12.05 10.27
N GLN A 189 -0.40 -11.58 9.93
CA GLN A 189 -0.90 -11.65 8.56
C GLN A 189 -0.29 -10.60 7.64
N ASN A 190 -0.03 -9.40 8.16
CA ASN A 190 0.30 -8.22 7.37
C ASN A 190 1.80 -7.90 7.39
N GLN A 191 2.65 -8.83 7.00
CA GLN A 191 4.09 -8.60 7.01
C GLN A 191 4.51 -7.52 5.99
N PRO A 192 5.56 -6.72 6.27
CA PRO A 192 6.05 -5.73 5.32
C PRO A 192 6.33 -6.39 3.97
N ALA A 193 5.98 -5.72 2.87
CA ALA A 193 6.32 -6.21 1.54
C ALA A 193 7.85 -6.34 1.43
N LEU A 194 8.35 -7.29 0.63
CA LEU A 194 9.78 -7.60 0.58
C LEU A 194 10.61 -6.35 0.25
N GLU A 195 10.14 -5.56 -0.72
CA GLU A 195 10.74 -4.30 -1.15
C GLU A 195 10.65 -3.15 -0.13
N LYS A 196 9.88 -3.33 0.95
CA LYS A 196 9.71 -2.37 2.04
C LYS A 196 10.22 -2.91 3.37
N ASP A 197 10.75 -4.12 3.41
CA ASP A 197 11.19 -4.79 4.63
C ASP A 197 12.60 -4.33 5.03
N ARG A 198 12.73 -3.03 5.35
CA ARG A 198 14.00 -2.37 5.65
C ARG A 198 14.82 -3.09 6.73
N TYR A 199 14.15 -3.64 7.73
CA TYR A 199 14.78 -4.30 8.87
C TYR A 199 14.85 -5.82 8.73
N LYS A 200 14.61 -6.35 7.51
CA LYS A 200 14.62 -7.80 7.23
C LYS A 200 13.75 -8.57 8.24
N ILE A 201 12.60 -8.01 8.62
CA ILE A 201 11.68 -8.54 9.64
C ILE A 201 11.25 -9.96 9.29
N ARG A 202 11.09 -10.26 8.00
CA ARG A 202 10.78 -11.62 7.53
C ARG A 202 11.86 -12.64 7.85
N GLN A 203 13.14 -12.24 7.93
CA GLN A 203 14.25 -13.12 8.30
C GLN A 203 14.20 -13.55 9.78
N ALA A 204 13.45 -12.82 10.62
CA ALA A 204 13.20 -13.25 12.00
C ALA A 204 12.25 -14.46 12.08
N PHE A 205 11.53 -14.79 11.00
CA PHE A 205 10.68 -15.98 10.93
C PHE A 205 11.52 -17.15 10.41
N VAL A 206 12.01 -17.97 11.34
CA VAL A 206 12.88 -19.11 11.04
C VAL A 206 12.15 -20.45 11.23
N ALA A 207 12.57 -21.46 10.47
CA ALA A 207 12.14 -22.83 10.70
C ALA A 207 12.79 -23.37 11.98
N ALA A 208 12.15 -24.36 12.62
CA ALA A 208 12.80 -25.13 13.66
C ALA A 208 14.01 -25.91 13.07
N PRO A 209 15.04 -26.23 13.86
CA PRO A 209 16.19 -26.99 13.38
C PRO A 209 15.78 -28.26 12.62
N GLY A 210 16.45 -28.53 11.49
CA GLY A 210 16.14 -29.65 10.60
C GLY A 210 14.91 -29.47 9.71
N ASN A 211 14.23 -28.31 9.76
CA ASN A 211 13.07 -28.01 8.92
C ASN A 211 13.33 -26.82 7.98
N SER A 212 12.43 -26.63 7.03
CA SER A 212 12.42 -25.48 6.13
C SER A 212 11.04 -24.82 6.12
N LEU A 213 10.98 -23.51 5.88
CA LEU A 213 9.72 -22.81 5.66
C LEU A 213 9.34 -22.87 4.19
N ILE A 214 8.10 -23.26 3.90
CA ILE A 214 7.53 -23.18 2.56
C ILE A 214 6.42 -22.16 2.52
N VAL A 215 6.45 -21.31 1.50
CA VAL A 215 5.41 -20.32 1.22
C VAL A 215 4.66 -20.76 -0.02
N ALA A 216 3.38 -21.09 0.14
CA ALA A 216 2.45 -21.28 -0.96
C ALA A 216 1.55 -20.05 -1.06
N ASP A 217 1.52 -19.40 -2.23
CA ASP A 217 0.74 -18.19 -2.48
C ASP A 217 -0.11 -18.37 -3.74
N TYR A 218 -1.34 -17.82 -3.71
CA TYR A 218 -2.19 -17.84 -4.88
C TYR A 218 -1.88 -16.64 -5.79
N GLY A 219 -1.30 -16.90 -6.97
CA GLY A 219 -1.03 -15.88 -7.97
C GLY A 219 -2.30 -15.14 -8.42
N GLN A 220 -2.44 -13.87 -8.00
CA GLN A 220 -3.53 -12.96 -8.38
C GLN A 220 -4.95 -13.54 -8.17
N LEU A 221 -5.19 -14.25 -7.06
CA LEU A 221 -6.45 -14.95 -6.78
C LEU A 221 -7.71 -14.11 -7.02
N GLU A 222 -7.73 -12.87 -6.52
CA GLU A 222 -8.89 -11.99 -6.68
C GLU A 222 -9.21 -11.67 -8.13
N LEU A 223 -8.19 -11.47 -8.98
CA LEU A 223 -8.42 -11.20 -10.40
C LEU A 223 -8.87 -12.46 -11.15
N ARG A 224 -8.41 -13.64 -10.74
CA ARG A 224 -8.91 -14.92 -11.28
C ARG A 224 -10.37 -15.15 -10.91
N ILE A 225 -10.74 -14.84 -9.67
CA ILE A 225 -12.12 -14.90 -9.19
C ILE A 225 -12.98 -13.89 -9.94
N LEU A 226 -12.51 -12.65 -10.14
CA LEU A 226 -13.22 -11.65 -10.94
C LEU A 226 -13.44 -12.15 -12.38
N ALA A 227 -12.41 -12.71 -13.02
CA ALA A 227 -12.52 -13.27 -14.36
C ALA A 227 -13.59 -14.37 -14.45
N HIS A 228 -13.66 -15.22 -13.43
CA HIS A 228 -14.64 -16.29 -13.32
C HIS A 228 -16.06 -15.75 -13.05
N LEU A 229 -16.24 -14.89 -12.03
CA LEU A 229 -17.54 -14.32 -11.65
C LEU A 229 -18.16 -13.50 -12.78
N ALA A 230 -17.34 -12.72 -13.48
CA ALA A 230 -17.79 -11.93 -14.63
C ALA A 230 -17.87 -12.73 -15.93
N ASN A 231 -17.41 -14.00 -15.94
CA ASN A 231 -17.24 -14.80 -17.15
C ASN A 231 -16.51 -14.04 -18.29
N CYS A 232 -15.48 -13.27 -17.94
CA CYS A 232 -14.80 -12.40 -18.89
C CYS A 232 -13.76 -13.19 -19.69
N ARG A 233 -14.08 -13.46 -20.97
CA ARG A 233 -13.24 -14.30 -21.86
C ARG A 233 -11.82 -13.79 -21.98
N SER A 234 -11.64 -12.49 -22.21
CA SER A 234 -10.33 -11.84 -22.32
C SER A 234 -9.47 -12.08 -21.07
N MET A 235 -10.04 -11.97 -19.87
CA MET A 235 -9.31 -12.24 -18.63
C MET A 235 -9.02 -13.74 -18.45
N LEU A 236 -10.00 -14.61 -18.72
CA LEU A 236 -9.84 -16.06 -18.61
C LEU A 236 -8.74 -16.58 -19.56
N ASP A 237 -8.73 -16.11 -20.80
CA ASP A 237 -7.73 -16.50 -21.79
C ASP A 237 -6.35 -15.96 -21.42
N ALA A 238 -6.26 -14.72 -20.92
CA ALA A 238 -5.01 -14.16 -20.40
C ALA A 238 -4.45 -14.97 -19.22
N PHE A 239 -5.29 -15.48 -18.32
CA PHE A 239 -4.86 -16.33 -17.21
C PHE A 239 -4.48 -17.75 -17.63
N LYS A 240 -5.14 -18.31 -18.65
CA LYS A 240 -4.80 -19.62 -19.24
C LYS A 240 -3.48 -19.56 -20.02
N ALA A 241 -3.21 -18.43 -20.67
CA ALA A 241 -1.97 -18.19 -21.39
C ALA A 241 -0.74 -18.00 -20.49
N GLY A 242 -0.90 -18.01 -19.15
CA GLY A 242 0.19 -17.86 -18.20
C GLY A 242 0.72 -16.42 -18.09
N GLY A 243 1.78 -16.25 -17.32
CA GLY A 243 2.51 -15.00 -17.19
C GLY A 243 1.86 -13.97 -16.28
N ASP A 244 2.56 -12.85 -16.12
CA ASP A 244 2.11 -11.78 -15.24
C ASP A 244 0.97 -10.97 -15.87
N PHE A 245 -0.24 -11.13 -15.32
CA PHE A 245 -1.44 -10.45 -15.80
C PHE A 245 -1.28 -8.91 -15.82
N HIS A 246 -0.56 -8.33 -14.84
CA HIS A 246 -0.30 -6.89 -14.81
C HIS A 246 0.61 -6.43 -15.94
N SER A 247 1.62 -7.23 -16.30
CA SER A 247 2.49 -6.98 -17.44
C SER A 247 1.72 -7.02 -18.76
N ARG A 248 0.78 -7.98 -18.92
CA ARG A 248 -0.13 -8.01 -20.08
C ARG A 248 -1.01 -6.75 -20.15
N THR A 249 -1.51 -6.30 -19.00
CA THR A 249 -2.27 -5.03 -18.94
C THR A 249 -1.38 -3.83 -19.33
N ALA A 250 -0.13 -3.76 -18.85
CA ALA A 250 0.79 -2.69 -19.21
C ALA A 250 1.10 -2.68 -20.72
N MET A 251 1.30 -3.85 -21.33
CA MET A 251 1.48 -4.01 -22.78
C MET A 251 0.27 -3.49 -23.59
N ASN A 252 -0.94 -3.63 -23.07
CA ASN A 252 -2.14 -3.09 -23.71
C ASN A 252 -2.27 -1.57 -23.52
N MET A 253 -1.81 -1.04 -22.38
CA MET A 253 -1.85 0.39 -22.05
C MET A 253 -0.79 1.22 -22.77
N TYR A 254 0.38 0.65 -23.06
CA TYR A 254 1.54 1.38 -23.54
C TYR A 254 2.11 0.78 -24.83
N GLN A 255 2.05 1.54 -25.92
CA GLN A 255 2.50 1.12 -27.25
C GLN A 255 3.98 0.69 -27.26
N HIS A 256 4.87 1.47 -26.64
CA HIS A 256 6.31 1.16 -26.57
C HIS A 256 6.63 -0.14 -25.81
N ILE A 257 5.77 -0.55 -24.86
CA ILE A 257 5.91 -1.83 -24.15
C ILE A 257 5.50 -2.98 -25.07
N ARG A 258 4.43 -2.81 -25.85
CA ARG A 258 3.99 -3.78 -26.85
C ARG A 258 5.09 -4.06 -27.86
N GLU A 259 5.68 -3.01 -28.43
CA GLU A 259 6.80 -3.12 -29.36
C GLU A 259 8.00 -3.83 -28.72
N ALA A 260 8.31 -3.56 -27.45
CA ALA A 260 9.40 -4.24 -26.74
C ALA A 260 9.17 -5.75 -26.58
N VAL A 261 7.93 -6.19 -26.38
CA VAL A 261 7.57 -7.61 -26.31
C VAL A 261 7.63 -8.25 -27.71
N GLU A 262 7.09 -7.59 -28.72
CA GLU A 262 7.08 -8.07 -30.12
C GLU A 262 8.49 -8.22 -30.69
N GLU A 263 9.39 -7.28 -30.39
CA GLU A 263 10.80 -7.32 -30.75
C GLU A 263 11.64 -8.26 -29.87
N LYS A 264 11.01 -8.97 -28.93
CA LYS A 264 11.66 -9.88 -27.97
C LYS A 264 12.76 -9.21 -27.12
N ARG A 265 12.67 -7.90 -26.90
CA ARG A 265 13.55 -7.16 -25.97
C ARG A 265 13.20 -7.45 -24.51
N VAL A 266 11.96 -7.84 -24.23
CA VAL A 266 11.50 -8.26 -22.90
C VAL A 266 10.59 -9.49 -22.98
N LEU A 267 10.52 -10.24 -21.88
CA LEU A 267 9.66 -11.42 -21.75
C LEU A 267 8.49 -11.17 -20.78
N LEU A 268 7.32 -11.73 -21.08
CA LEU A 268 6.15 -11.70 -20.16
C LEU A 268 6.24 -12.74 -19.04
N GLU A 269 6.92 -13.85 -19.32
CA GLU A 269 7.11 -14.99 -18.44
C GLU A 269 8.40 -15.70 -18.83
N TRP A 270 9.06 -16.29 -17.85
CA TRP A 270 10.24 -17.12 -18.05
C TRP A 270 10.32 -18.14 -16.92
N ASP A 271 10.45 -19.40 -17.31
CA ASP A 271 10.68 -20.51 -16.39
C ASP A 271 12.15 -20.92 -16.46
N PRO A 272 12.87 -20.97 -15.32
CA PRO A 272 14.25 -21.43 -15.28
C PRO A 272 14.37 -22.86 -15.80
N GLN A 273 15.27 -23.07 -16.77
CA GLN A 273 15.64 -24.39 -17.24
C GLN A 273 16.91 -24.86 -16.52
N PRO A 274 17.17 -26.18 -16.40
CA PRO A 274 18.42 -26.68 -15.82
C PRO A 274 19.65 -26.04 -16.49
N GLY A 275 20.49 -25.38 -15.69
CA GLY A 275 21.68 -24.66 -16.17
C GLY A 275 21.45 -23.19 -16.60
N GLN A 276 20.24 -22.64 -16.48
CA GLN A 276 19.96 -21.22 -16.69
C GLN A 276 19.57 -20.54 -15.38
N GLU A 277 20.45 -19.70 -14.85
CA GLU A 277 20.18 -18.93 -13.62
C GLU A 277 19.37 -17.65 -13.86
N LYS A 278 19.45 -17.08 -15.07
CA LYS A 278 18.80 -15.81 -15.42
C LYS A 278 18.12 -15.90 -16.79
N PRO A 279 17.04 -15.12 -17.01
CA PRO A 279 16.37 -15.07 -18.30
C PRO A 279 17.29 -14.48 -19.38
N PRO A 280 17.13 -14.89 -20.66
CA PRO A 280 17.97 -14.41 -21.76
C PRO A 280 17.79 -12.92 -22.07
N VAL A 281 16.61 -12.37 -21.74
CA VAL A 281 16.31 -10.94 -21.76
C VAL A 281 15.48 -10.59 -20.51
N PRO A 282 15.47 -9.33 -20.07
CA PRO A 282 14.72 -8.92 -18.89
C PRO A 282 13.22 -9.27 -18.99
N LEU A 283 12.59 -9.56 -17.85
CA LEU A 283 11.14 -9.64 -17.82
C LEU A 283 10.55 -8.22 -17.94
N LEU A 284 9.37 -8.10 -18.55
CA LEU A 284 8.64 -6.83 -18.66
C LEU A 284 8.44 -6.20 -17.28
N LYS A 285 8.17 -7.02 -16.26
CA LYS A 285 7.98 -6.54 -14.89
C LYS A 285 9.21 -5.86 -14.30
N ASP A 286 10.40 -6.21 -14.79
CA ASP A 286 11.68 -5.69 -14.31
C ASP A 286 12.08 -4.47 -15.15
N ALA A 287 11.97 -4.55 -16.48
CA ALA A 287 12.30 -3.44 -17.40
C ALA A 287 11.30 -2.27 -17.35
N PHE A 288 10.01 -2.55 -17.21
CA PHE A 288 8.91 -1.57 -17.22
C PHE A 288 8.15 -1.59 -15.88
N GLY A 289 8.91 -1.63 -14.78
CA GLY A 289 8.35 -1.76 -13.44
C GLY A 289 7.39 -0.63 -13.05
N ALA A 290 7.60 0.60 -13.54
CA ALA A 290 6.74 1.74 -13.22
C ALA A 290 5.36 1.64 -13.90
N GLU A 291 5.34 1.31 -15.18
CA GLU A 291 4.15 1.10 -16.00
C GLU A 291 3.39 -0.13 -15.52
N ARG A 292 4.10 -1.22 -15.20
CA ARG A 292 3.49 -2.39 -14.56
C ARG A 292 2.87 -2.05 -13.21
N ARG A 293 3.48 -1.19 -12.39
CA ARG A 293 2.85 -0.71 -11.13
C ARG A 293 1.57 0.07 -11.40
N LYS A 294 1.53 0.93 -12.43
CA LYS A 294 0.29 1.62 -12.85
C LYS A 294 -0.77 0.62 -13.32
N ALA A 295 -0.40 -0.35 -14.15
CA ALA A 295 -1.30 -1.40 -14.62
C ALA A 295 -1.83 -2.29 -13.48
N LYS A 296 -0.96 -2.62 -12.50
CA LYS A 296 -1.36 -3.30 -11.26
C LYS A 296 -2.40 -2.48 -10.50
N MET A 297 -2.12 -1.20 -10.29
CA MET A 297 -3.05 -0.29 -9.64
C MET A 297 -4.38 -0.20 -10.38
N LEU A 298 -4.38 -0.17 -11.72
CA LEU A 298 -5.58 -0.18 -12.55
C LEU A 298 -6.43 -1.43 -12.29
N ASN A 299 -5.82 -2.61 -12.43
CA ASN A 299 -6.52 -3.89 -12.27
C ASN A 299 -7.20 -4.01 -10.90
N PHE A 300 -6.51 -3.62 -9.82
CA PHE A 300 -7.10 -3.62 -8.48
C PHE A 300 -8.12 -2.50 -8.29
N SER A 301 -7.86 -1.30 -8.83
CA SER A 301 -8.79 -0.17 -8.77
C SER A 301 -10.13 -0.52 -9.41
N ILE A 302 -10.12 -1.27 -10.52
CA ILE A 302 -11.33 -1.69 -11.22
C ILE A 302 -12.05 -2.82 -10.49
N ALA A 303 -11.33 -3.81 -9.98
CA ALA A 303 -11.91 -4.84 -9.11
C ALA A 303 -12.64 -4.24 -7.89
N TYR A 304 -12.26 -3.03 -7.47
CA TYR A 304 -12.83 -2.35 -6.31
C TYR A 304 -13.72 -1.15 -6.64
N GLY A 305 -14.13 -0.98 -7.91
CA GLY A 305 -15.07 0.07 -8.33
C GLY A 305 -14.54 1.50 -8.12
N LYS A 306 -13.24 1.72 -8.26
CA LYS A 306 -12.62 3.05 -8.18
C LYS A 306 -13.04 3.88 -9.40
N THR A 307 -13.23 5.18 -9.18
CA THR A 307 -13.60 6.13 -10.24
C THR A 307 -12.37 6.69 -10.96
N ALA A 308 -12.55 7.20 -12.17
CA ALA A 308 -11.51 7.91 -12.92
C ALA A 308 -10.89 9.07 -12.14
N ALA A 309 -11.70 9.82 -11.37
CA ALA A 309 -11.20 10.87 -10.50
C ALA A 309 -10.28 10.34 -9.38
N GLY A 310 -10.53 9.12 -8.89
CA GLY A 310 -9.63 8.44 -7.99
C GLY A 310 -8.33 8.06 -8.68
N LEU A 311 -8.41 7.48 -9.88
CA LEU A 311 -7.26 7.03 -10.65
C LEU A 311 -6.35 8.19 -11.08
N ALA A 312 -6.94 9.30 -11.55
CA ALA A 312 -6.23 10.51 -11.96
C ALA A 312 -5.36 11.08 -10.84
N ARG A 313 -5.88 11.08 -9.60
CA ARG A 313 -5.13 11.53 -8.42
C ARG A 313 -3.95 10.61 -8.10
N ASP A 314 -4.17 9.30 -8.13
CA ASP A 314 -3.10 8.33 -7.84
C ASP A 314 -1.98 8.38 -8.88
N TRP A 315 -2.33 8.55 -10.15
CA TRP A 315 -1.36 8.58 -11.26
C TRP A 315 -0.77 9.97 -11.51
N LYS A 316 -1.31 11.01 -10.87
CA LYS A 316 -0.98 12.41 -11.12
C LYS A 316 -1.16 12.81 -12.60
N VAL A 317 -2.27 12.36 -13.20
CA VAL A 317 -2.64 12.62 -14.60
C VAL A 317 -3.93 13.41 -14.70
N SER A 318 -4.24 13.89 -15.91
CA SER A 318 -5.53 14.55 -16.15
C SER A 318 -6.69 13.58 -15.96
N LYS A 319 -7.87 14.09 -15.56
CA LYS A 319 -9.07 13.26 -15.47
C LYS A 319 -9.40 12.58 -16.81
N ARG A 320 -9.21 13.31 -17.92
CA ARG A 320 -9.44 12.79 -19.28
C ARG A 320 -8.55 11.59 -19.59
N GLU A 321 -7.26 11.68 -19.31
CA GLU A 321 -6.32 10.58 -19.52
C GLU A 321 -6.67 9.34 -18.68
N ALA A 322 -7.14 9.55 -17.45
CA ALA A 322 -7.63 8.46 -16.62
C ALA A 322 -8.94 7.83 -17.14
N ASP A 323 -9.86 8.65 -17.68
CA ASP A 323 -11.08 8.18 -18.34
C ASP A 323 -10.73 7.36 -19.60
N ASP A 324 -9.87 7.89 -20.48
CA ASP A 324 -9.42 7.21 -21.71
C ASP A 324 -8.78 5.84 -21.40
N THR A 325 -7.97 5.77 -20.33
CA THR A 325 -7.34 4.51 -19.91
C THR A 325 -8.35 3.50 -19.38
N LEU A 326 -9.37 3.95 -18.63
CA LEU A 326 -10.44 3.09 -18.14
C LEU A 326 -11.30 2.57 -19.29
N ASP A 327 -11.65 3.44 -20.23
CA ASP A 327 -12.45 3.07 -21.40
C ASP A 327 -11.70 2.04 -22.26
N LEU A 328 -10.39 2.21 -22.45
CA LEU A 328 -9.55 1.22 -23.11
C LEU A 328 -9.61 -0.12 -22.38
N TRP A 329 -9.48 -0.14 -21.05
CA TRP A 329 -9.53 -1.38 -20.27
C TRP A 329 -10.90 -2.08 -20.28
N TYR A 330 -12.00 -1.33 -20.32
CA TYR A 330 -13.35 -1.91 -20.42
C TYR A 330 -13.72 -2.32 -21.84
N SER A 331 -13.07 -1.77 -22.86
CA SER A 331 -13.36 -2.07 -24.27
C SER A 331 -13.21 -3.56 -24.59
N ASP A 332 -12.20 -4.20 -23.99
CA ASP A 332 -11.84 -5.61 -24.10
C ASP A 332 -12.32 -6.45 -22.90
N ARG A 333 -13.08 -5.87 -21.95
CA ARG A 333 -13.59 -6.52 -20.73
C ARG A 333 -15.02 -6.08 -20.38
N LYS A 334 -15.89 -6.05 -21.39
CA LYS A 334 -17.29 -5.56 -21.26
C LYS A 334 -18.09 -6.38 -20.25
N GLU A 335 -17.80 -7.67 -20.11
CA GLU A 335 -18.48 -8.57 -19.19
C GLU A 335 -18.24 -8.17 -17.72
N VAL A 336 -17.05 -7.66 -17.39
CA VAL A 336 -16.76 -7.12 -16.05
C VAL A 336 -17.69 -5.95 -15.72
N LYS A 337 -17.94 -5.07 -16.69
CA LYS A 337 -18.84 -3.92 -16.51
C LYS A 337 -20.29 -4.36 -16.34
N SER A 338 -20.75 -5.38 -17.07
CA SER A 338 -22.09 -5.96 -16.87
C SER A 338 -22.21 -6.58 -15.48
N TRP A 339 -21.25 -7.41 -15.10
CA TRP A 339 -21.25 -8.07 -13.81
C TRP A 339 -21.24 -7.07 -12.64
N GLN A 340 -20.45 -5.99 -12.72
CA GLN A 340 -20.46 -4.92 -11.72
C GLN A 340 -21.82 -4.24 -11.58
N ARG A 341 -22.53 -4.03 -12.70
CA ARG A 341 -23.89 -3.47 -12.70
C ARG A 341 -24.86 -4.44 -12.01
N GLU A 342 -24.79 -5.72 -12.35
CA GLU A 342 -25.62 -6.77 -11.74
C GLU A 342 -25.39 -6.86 -10.21
N GLN A 343 -24.15 -6.74 -9.73
CA GLN A 343 -23.88 -6.72 -8.28
C GLN A 343 -24.51 -5.51 -7.58
N LYS A 344 -24.54 -4.35 -8.24
CA LYS A 344 -25.19 -3.15 -7.69
C LYS A 344 -26.70 -3.27 -7.68
N GLU A 345 -27.28 -3.83 -8.74
CA GLU A 345 -28.72 -4.14 -8.83
C GLU A 345 -29.12 -5.13 -7.74
N LEU A 346 -28.33 -6.20 -7.54
CA LEU A 346 -28.55 -7.17 -6.46
C LEU A 346 -28.51 -6.52 -5.07
N ALA A 347 -27.53 -5.64 -4.82
CA ALA A 347 -27.45 -4.89 -3.57
C ALA A 347 -28.62 -3.90 -3.39
N TYR A 348 -29.14 -3.33 -4.47
CA TYR A 348 -30.33 -2.46 -4.43
C TYR A 348 -31.59 -3.26 -4.07
N GLU A 349 -31.81 -4.38 -4.77
CA GLU A 349 -33.05 -5.17 -4.67
C GLU A 349 -33.11 -6.03 -3.41
N LYS A 350 -32.00 -6.71 -3.07
CA LYS A 350 -31.95 -7.69 -1.97
C LYS A 350 -31.24 -7.19 -0.73
N SER A 351 -30.59 -6.03 -0.80
CA SER A 351 -29.73 -5.53 0.28
C SER A 351 -28.65 -6.54 0.70
N GLU A 352 -28.20 -7.42 -0.21
CA GLU A 352 -27.09 -8.34 0.03
C GLU A 352 -26.45 -8.82 -1.27
N VAL A 353 -25.20 -9.29 -1.19
CA VAL A 353 -24.44 -9.94 -2.27
C VAL A 353 -23.77 -11.21 -1.76
N TYR A 354 -23.33 -12.09 -2.66
CA TYR A 354 -22.85 -13.43 -2.27
C TYR A 354 -21.47 -13.78 -2.84
N THR A 355 -20.72 -14.61 -2.12
CA THR A 355 -19.51 -15.26 -2.62
C THR A 355 -19.84 -16.48 -3.47
N LEU A 356 -18.83 -17.08 -4.13
CA LEU A 356 -18.96 -18.33 -4.88
C LEU A 356 -19.52 -19.49 -4.05
N LEU A 357 -19.19 -19.53 -2.75
CA LEU A 357 -19.68 -20.57 -1.83
C LEU A 357 -20.96 -20.15 -1.09
N GLY A 358 -21.58 -19.03 -1.47
CA GLY A 358 -22.87 -18.60 -0.94
C GLY A 358 -22.81 -17.79 0.36
N ARG A 359 -21.64 -17.39 0.86
CA ARG A 359 -21.57 -16.46 2.01
C ARG A 359 -22.15 -15.12 1.59
N SER A 360 -23.13 -14.60 2.34
CA SER A 360 -23.72 -13.29 2.06
C SER A 360 -23.02 -12.15 2.82
N ARG A 361 -22.91 -10.99 2.16
CA ARG A 361 -22.65 -9.70 2.80
C ARG A 361 -23.92 -8.87 2.70
N ARG A 362 -24.51 -8.56 3.86
CA ARG A 362 -25.73 -7.76 3.98
C ARG A 362 -25.43 -6.27 4.07
N PHE A 363 -26.34 -5.47 3.55
CA PHE A 363 -26.30 -4.01 3.55
C PHE A 363 -27.55 -3.45 4.24
N PRO A 364 -27.49 -2.22 4.78
CA PRO A 364 -28.69 -1.53 5.25
C PRO A 364 -29.70 -1.32 4.12
N ASN A 365 -30.98 -1.29 4.46
CA ASN A 365 -32.05 -1.01 3.51
C ASN A 365 -31.81 0.35 2.83
N ILE A 366 -31.96 0.41 1.51
CA ILE A 366 -31.69 1.61 0.73
C ILE A 366 -32.51 2.84 1.14
N ALA A 367 -33.72 2.67 1.67
CA ALA A 367 -34.53 3.78 2.17
C ALA A 367 -33.86 4.49 3.37
N SER A 368 -32.92 3.83 4.04
CA SER A 368 -32.25 4.32 5.25
C SER A 368 -30.85 4.89 5.00
N VAL A 369 -30.35 4.89 3.76
CA VAL A 369 -28.96 5.28 3.45
C VAL A 369 -28.87 6.60 2.71
N SER A 370 -27.93 7.45 3.13
CA SER A 370 -27.57 8.66 2.37
C SER A 370 -26.89 8.32 1.05
N SER A 371 -26.87 9.24 0.09
CA SER A 371 -26.19 9.05 -1.20
C SER A 371 -24.69 8.73 -1.05
N LYS A 372 -24.05 9.22 0.03
CA LYS A 372 -22.64 8.90 0.33
C LYS A 372 -22.47 7.46 0.81
N GLN A 373 -23.37 6.99 1.69
CA GLN A 373 -23.39 5.60 2.13
C GLN A 373 -23.71 4.67 0.97
N TRP A 374 -24.64 5.04 0.10
CA TRP A 374 -24.96 4.27 -1.10
C TRP A 374 -23.74 4.06 -2.00
N LYS A 375 -22.96 5.10 -2.30
CA LYS A 375 -21.70 4.97 -3.06
C LYS A 375 -20.65 4.09 -2.37
N HIS A 376 -20.72 3.92 -1.05
CA HIS A 376 -19.88 2.98 -0.34
C HIS A 376 -20.42 1.55 -0.48
N ILE A 377 -21.74 1.36 -0.36
CA ILE A 377 -22.43 0.09 -0.59
C ILE A 377 -22.21 -0.41 -2.02
N GLU A 378 -22.33 0.43 -3.05
CA GLU A 378 -22.06 0.03 -4.44
C GLU A 378 -20.64 -0.55 -4.62
N ARG A 379 -19.63 0.06 -4.00
CA ARG A 379 -18.25 -0.43 -4.05
C ARG A 379 -18.09 -1.72 -3.26
N ALA A 380 -18.74 -1.80 -2.10
CA ALA A 380 -18.76 -2.98 -1.25
C ALA A 380 -19.46 -4.18 -1.92
N ALA A 381 -20.53 -3.93 -2.68
CA ALA A 381 -21.29 -4.92 -3.44
C ALA A 381 -20.46 -5.55 -4.57
N ILE A 382 -19.60 -4.77 -5.21
CA ILE A 382 -18.64 -5.26 -6.21
C ILE A 382 -17.49 -6.02 -5.52
N ASN A 383 -16.95 -5.47 -4.44
CA ASN A 383 -15.75 -6.00 -3.80
C ASN A 383 -15.99 -7.30 -3.02
N ALA A 384 -17.11 -7.40 -2.29
CA ALA A 384 -17.34 -8.51 -1.36
C ALA A 384 -17.43 -9.88 -2.03
N PRO A 385 -18.11 -10.06 -3.18
CA PRO A 385 -18.10 -11.32 -3.90
C PRO A 385 -16.68 -11.78 -4.26
N VAL A 386 -15.82 -10.86 -4.72
CA VAL A 386 -14.45 -11.18 -5.12
C VAL A 386 -13.59 -11.50 -3.90
N GLN A 387 -13.50 -10.58 -2.94
CA GLN A 387 -12.65 -10.74 -1.75
C GLN A 387 -13.11 -11.87 -0.85
N GLY A 388 -14.43 -12.04 -0.72
CA GLY A 388 -15.01 -13.10 0.08
C GLY A 388 -14.81 -14.47 -0.56
N SER A 389 -15.00 -14.60 -1.87
CA SER A 389 -14.67 -15.86 -2.55
C SER A 389 -13.18 -16.19 -2.45
N ALA A 390 -12.29 -15.19 -2.44
CA ALA A 390 -10.86 -15.42 -2.23
C ALA A 390 -10.57 -15.96 -0.81
N ALA A 391 -11.26 -15.41 0.19
CA ALA A 391 -11.20 -15.92 1.56
C ALA A 391 -11.74 -17.34 1.66
N ASP A 392 -12.83 -17.65 0.94
CA ASP A 392 -13.43 -18.98 0.90
C ASP A 392 -12.46 -20.01 0.32
N VAL A 393 -11.87 -19.72 -0.84
CA VAL A 393 -10.86 -20.58 -1.48
C VAL A 393 -9.67 -20.81 -0.54
N ALA A 394 -9.17 -19.76 0.11
CA ALA A 394 -8.06 -19.88 1.06
C ALA A 394 -8.43 -20.76 2.27
N MET A 395 -9.61 -20.59 2.86
CA MET A 395 -10.07 -21.41 3.98
C MET A 395 -10.30 -22.88 3.57
N CYS A 396 -10.89 -23.13 2.40
CA CYS A 396 -11.01 -24.49 1.87
C CYS A 396 -9.62 -25.14 1.72
N ALA A 397 -8.65 -24.43 1.17
CA ALA A 397 -7.28 -24.94 1.04
C ALA A 397 -6.64 -25.25 2.40
N MET A 398 -6.85 -24.40 3.42
CA MET A 398 -6.36 -24.66 4.78
C MET A 398 -6.98 -25.93 5.37
N ILE A 399 -8.29 -26.14 5.18
CA ILE A 399 -9.00 -27.33 5.65
C ILE A 399 -8.48 -28.59 4.92
N GLU A 400 -8.27 -28.51 3.61
CA GLU A 400 -7.73 -29.63 2.83
C GLU A 400 -6.29 -29.97 3.24
N ILE A 401 -5.44 -28.96 3.44
CA ILE A 401 -4.07 -29.15 3.94
C ILE A 401 -4.09 -29.82 5.31
N GLU A 402 -4.92 -29.34 6.24
CA GLU A 402 -5.04 -29.89 7.59
C GLU A 402 -5.59 -31.33 7.57
N ARG A 403 -6.50 -31.67 6.65
CA ARG A 403 -7.06 -33.02 6.54
C ARG A 403 -6.15 -34.00 5.79
N ASN A 404 -5.13 -33.51 5.09
CA ASN A 404 -4.29 -34.34 4.25
C ASN A 404 -3.36 -35.24 5.10
N THR A 405 -3.64 -36.54 5.10
CA THR A 405 -2.85 -37.54 5.85
C THR A 405 -1.41 -37.64 5.36
N ARG A 406 -1.19 -37.55 4.04
CA ARG A 406 0.15 -37.63 3.46
C ARG A 406 1.05 -36.47 3.89
N LEU A 407 0.50 -35.25 3.95
CA LEU A 407 1.24 -34.09 4.47
C LEU A 407 1.59 -34.29 5.95
N LYS A 408 0.67 -34.83 6.76
CA LYS A 408 0.92 -35.16 8.17
C LYS A 408 2.01 -36.23 8.35
N GLU A 409 1.96 -37.31 7.57
CA GLU A 409 2.99 -38.38 7.57
C GLU A 409 4.37 -37.86 7.19
N LEU A 410 4.44 -36.91 6.25
CA LEU A 410 5.67 -36.26 5.83
C LEU A 410 6.15 -35.18 6.82
N GLY A 411 5.42 -34.94 7.92
CA GLY A 411 5.77 -33.98 8.96
C GLY A 411 5.44 -32.51 8.66
N TRP A 412 4.60 -32.23 7.65
CA TRP A 412 4.18 -30.87 7.34
C TRP A 412 3.22 -30.33 8.40
N THR A 413 3.40 -29.05 8.73
CA THR A 413 2.51 -28.32 9.63
C THR A 413 2.20 -26.94 9.04
N LEU A 414 0.92 -26.60 8.94
CA LEU A 414 0.50 -25.26 8.54
C LEU A 414 0.77 -24.26 9.69
N LEU A 415 1.68 -23.32 9.47
CA LEU A 415 2.11 -22.37 10.52
C LEU A 415 1.35 -21.04 10.49
N LEU A 416 1.08 -20.52 9.30
CA LEU A 416 0.57 -19.17 9.11
C LEU A 416 -0.31 -19.10 7.87
N GLN A 417 -1.40 -18.35 7.96
CA GLN A 417 -2.10 -17.80 6.81
C GLN A 417 -1.78 -16.30 6.76
N GLY A 418 -1.30 -15.81 5.62
CA GLY A 418 -0.94 -14.41 5.41
C GLY A 418 -1.75 -13.78 4.27
N ALA A 419 -1.83 -12.46 4.27
CA ALA A 419 -2.32 -11.68 3.13
C ALA A 419 -1.14 -10.85 2.59
N ARG A 420 -0.85 -11.00 1.29
CA ARG A 420 0.16 -10.19 0.60
C ARG A 420 -0.42 -8.93 -0.02
#